data_AF-A0A7X4KML1-F1
#
_entry.id   AF-A0A7X4KML1-F1
#
_cell.length_a   1.000
_cell.length_b   1.000
_cell.length_c   1.000
_cell.angle_alpha   90.00
_cell.angle_beta   90.00
_cell.angle_gamma   90.00
#
_symmetry.space_group_name_H-M   'P 1'
#
loop_
_entity.id
_entity.type
_entity.pdbx_description
1 polymer ?
#
loop_
_entity_poly.entity_id
_entity_poly.type
_entity_poly.pdbx_seq_one_letter_code
_entity_poly.pdbx_strand_id
1 'polypeptide(L)'
;MAVNSLLSGAIVMAALVAALFFLRFWRQTRDRFFLYFAVAFMLEALHRLLWALAPLGDADAPLYYLIRLASYVLILVAIINKNRAPPR
;
A
#
# COMPACT_ATOMS: atom_id res chain seq x y z
N MET A 1 -6.57 0.73 24.91
CA MET A 1 -6.54 1.73 23.82
C MET A 1 -5.13 2.04 23.32
N ALA A 2 -4.13 2.32 24.17
CA ALA A 2 -2.77 2.70 23.72
C ALA A 2 -2.03 1.65 22.86
N VAL A 3 -2.17 0.35 23.18
CA VAL A 3 -1.51 -0.74 22.43
C VAL A 3 -1.98 -0.78 20.96
N ASN A 4 -3.26 -0.50 20.71
CA ASN A 4 -3.81 -0.51 19.35
C ASN A 4 -3.19 0.62 18.48
N SER A 5 -3.05 1.81 19.04
CA SER A 5 -2.41 2.94 18.35
C SER A 5 -0.93 2.72 18.09
N LEU A 6 -0.20 2.12 19.05
CA LEU A 6 1.21 1.76 18.87
C LEU A 6 1.40 0.73 17.74
N LEU A 7 0.60 -0.34 17.74
CA LEU A 7 0.64 -1.36 16.69
C LEU A 7 0.23 -0.80 15.33
N SER A 8 -0.76 0.11 15.29
CA SER A 8 -1.16 0.77 14.04
C SER A 8 -0.03 1.64 13.48
N GLY A 9 0.63 2.42 14.33
CA GLY A 9 1.81 3.21 13.95
C GLY A 9 2.96 2.34 13.46
N ALA A 10 3.23 1.21 14.11
CA ALA A 10 4.25 0.26 13.67
C ALA A 10 3.94 -0.31 12.27
N ILE A 11 2.66 -0.57 11.97
CA ILE A 11 2.25 -1.07 10.66
C ILE A 11 2.36 0.03 9.58
N VAL A 12 2.00 1.28 9.89
CA VAL A 12 2.25 2.42 8.98
C VAL A 12 3.75 2.52 8.65
N MET A 13 4.62 2.45 9.66
CA MET A 13 6.06 2.52 9.47
C MET A 13 6.57 1.35 8.63
N ALA A 14 6.16 0.11 8.92
CA ALA A 14 6.58 -1.06 8.18
C ALA A 14 6.15 -1.01 6.71
N ALA A 15 4.93 -0.53 6.44
CA ALA A 15 4.41 -0.34 5.09
C ALA A 15 5.20 0.73 4.32
N LEU A 16 5.54 1.86 4.96
CA LEU A 16 6.39 2.89 4.35
C LEU A 16 7.80 2.36 4.04
N VAL A 17 8.39 1.60 4.95
CA VAL A 17 9.71 0.97 4.73
C VAL A 17 9.65 0.00 3.55
N ALA A 18 8.62 -0.86 3.48
CA ALA A 18 8.41 -1.76 2.35
C ALA A 18 8.28 -0.99 1.03
N ALA A 19 7.48 0.09 1.00
CA ALA A 19 7.35 0.95 -0.18
C ALA A 19 8.69 1.55 -0.64
N LEU A 20 9.51 2.03 0.30
CA LEU A 20 10.84 2.56 0.00
C LEU A 20 11.79 1.48 -0.54
N PHE A 21 11.74 0.25 -0.02
CA PHE A 21 12.49 -0.87 -0.56
C PHE A 21 12.09 -1.17 -2.01
N PHE A 22 10.78 -1.27 -2.28
CA PHE A 22 10.29 -1.48 -3.64
C PHE A 22 10.67 -0.34 -4.59
N LEU A 23 10.61 0.91 -4.13
CA LEU A 23 11.07 2.06 -4.92
C LEU A 23 12.58 2.01 -5.21
N ARG A 24 13.38 1.57 -4.23
CA ARG A 24 14.82 1.36 -4.41
C ARG A 24 15.11 0.25 -5.42
N PHE A 25 14.39 -0.87 -5.35
CA PHE A 25 14.50 -1.96 -6.32
C PHE A 25 14.09 -1.50 -7.72
N TRP A 26 13.01 -0.74 -7.85
CA TRP A 26 12.63 -0.14 -9.14
C TRP A 26 13.78 0.69 -9.74
N ARG A 27 14.50 1.47 -8.92
CA ARG A 27 15.63 2.27 -9.40
C ARG A 27 16.80 1.41 -9.89
N GLN A 28 17.00 0.23 -9.32
CA GLN A 28 18.09 -0.69 -9.71
C GLN A 28 17.71 -1.57 -10.90
N THR A 29 16.51 -2.15 -10.91
CA THR A 29 16.07 -3.11 -11.94
C THR A 29 15.37 -2.42 -13.12
N ARG A 30 14.96 -1.14 -12.99
CA ARG A 30 14.07 -0.40 -13.91
C ARG A 30 12.76 -1.12 -14.25
N ASP A 31 12.38 -2.08 -13.42
CA ASP A 31 11.20 -2.91 -13.63
C ASP A 31 9.97 -2.23 -13.06
N ARG A 32 9.02 -1.88 -13.94
CA ARG A 32 7.78 -1.17 -13.59
C ARG A 32 6.94 -1.93 -12.56
N PHE A 33 7.12 -3.25 -12.44
CA PHE A 33 6.46 -4.07 -11.43
C PHE A 33 6.68 -3.54 -10.01
N PHE A 34 7.93 -3.24 -9.64
CA PHE A 34 8.26 -2.77 -8.30
C PHE A 34 7.67 -1.38 -7.99
N LEU A 35 7.49 -0.53 -9.00
CA LEU A 35 6.84 0.77 -8.82
C LEU A 35 5.38 0.62 -8.38
N TYR A 36 4.64 -0.34 -8.95
CA TYR A 36 3.26 -0.61 -8.53
C TYR A 36 3.18 -1.11 -7.09
N PHE A 37 4.11 -1.98 -6.67
CA PHE A 37 4.19 -2.43 -5.27
C PHE A 37 4.50 -1.27 -4.33
N ALA A 38 5.44 -0.39 -4.69
CA ALA A 38 5.76 0.79 -3.89
C ALA A 38 4.53 1.70 -3.69
N VAL A 39 3.77 1.93 -4.75
CA VAL A 39 2.54 2.74 -4.70
C VAL A 39 1.45 2.07 -3.85
N ALA A 40 1.25 0.75 -3.99
CA ALA A 40 0.28 0.00 -3.19
C ALA A 40 0.58 0.08 -1.69
N PHE A 41 1.85 -0.11 -1.29
CA PHE A 41 2.27 -0.01 0.11
C PHE A 41 2.20 1.43 0.65
N MET A 42 2.46 2.45 -0.17
CA MET A 42 2.25 3.86 0.20
C MET A 42 0.77 4.17 0.47
N LEU A 43 -0.12 3.68 -0.42
CA LEU A 43 -1.56 3.82 -0.25
C LEU A 43 -2.06 3.13 1.02
N GLU A 44 -1.56 1.93 1.31
CA GLU A 44 -1.88 1.22 2.56
C GLU A 44 -1.42 1.98 3.80
N ALA A 45 -0.19 2.51 3.79
CA ALA A 45 0.33 3.29 4.90
C ALA A 45 -0.47 4.57 5.15
N LEU A 46 -0.79 5.31 4.09
CA LEU A 46 -1.59 6.53 4.15
C LEU A 46 -3.00 6.24 4.67
N HIS A 47 -3.61 5.16 4.18
CA HIS A 47 -4.93 4.72 4.63
C HIS A 47 -4.96 4.43 6.13
N ARG A 48 -3.97 3.65 6.59
CA ARG A 48 -3.83 3.24 7.99
C ARG A 48 -3.57 4.45 8.90
N LEU A 49 -2.81 5.43 8.42
CA LEU A 49 -2.54 6.69 9.13
C LEU A 49 -3.80 7.55 9.25
N LEU A 50 -4.55 7.73 8.15
CA LEU A 50 -5.82 8.45 8.15
C LEU A 50 -6.82 7.82 9.12
N TRP A 51 -6.89 6.49 9.16
CA TRP A 51 -7.75 5.77 10.11
C TRP A 51 -7.31 5.95 11.57
N ALA A 52 -6.00 5.89 11.83
CA ALA A 52 -5.47 6.06 13.19
C ALA A 52 -5.67 7.48 13.74
N LEU A 53 -5.79 8.48 12.87
CA LEU A 53 -6.03 9.88 13.20
C LEU A 53 -7.51 10.29 13.14
N ALA A 54 -8.38 9.45 12.55
CA ALA A 54 -9.81 9.74 12.46
C ALA A 54 -10.45 9.70 13.87
N PRO A 55 -11.27 10.71 14.23
CA PRO A 55 -12.06 10.66 15.46
C PRO A 55 -12.96 9.42 15.46
N LEU A 56 -13.11 8.75 16.62
CA LEU A 56 -13.86 7.48 16.80
C LEU A 56 -15.38 7.57 16.48
N GLY A 57 -15.86 8.60 15.77
CA GLY A 57 -17.28 8.92 15.60
C GLY A 57 -17.96 8.45 14.32
N ASP A 58 -17.22 8.13 13.24
CA ASP A 58 -17.82 7.68 11.97
C ASP A 58 -17.41 6.23 11.67
N ALA A 59 -18.13 5.31 12.32
CA ALA A 59 -17.85 3.89 12.31
C ALA A 59 -18.18 3.16 10.98
N ASP A 60 -18.82 3.82 10.01
CA ASP A 60 -19.31 3.17 8.80
C ASP A 60 -18.95 3.95 7.53
N ALA A 61 -17.65 4.04 7.19
CA ALA A 61 -17.26 4.58 5.89
C ALA A 61 -16.96 3.43 4.90
N PRO A 62 -17.87 3.08 3.97
CA PRO A 62 -17.62 2.17 2.84
C PRO A 62 -16.30 2.42 2.08
N LEU A 63 -15.78 3.64 2.18
CA LEU A 63 -14.46 4.09 1.74
C LEU A 63 -13.29 3.17 2.18
N TYR A 64 -13.38 2.51 3.34
CA TYR A 64 -12.32 1.60 3.80
C TYR A 64 -12.14 0.38 2.88
N TYR A 65 -13.25 -0.22 2.46
CA TYR A 65 -13.22 -1.33 1.52
C TYR A 65 -12.76 -0.90 0.13
N LEU A 66 -13.10 0.32 -0.29
CA LEU A 66 -12.68 0.86 -1.58
C LEU A 66 -11.17 1.05 -1.70
N ILE A 67 -10.50 1.50 -0.63
CA ILE A 67 -9.04 1.67 -0.64
C ILE A 67 -8.34 0.31 -0.69
N ARG A 68 -8.86 -0.68 0.06
CA ARG A 68 -8.34 -2.06 -0.01
C ARG A 68 -8.54 -2.66 -1.40
N LEU A 69 -9.72 -2.46 -1.98
CA LEU A 69 -10.05 -2.90 -3.34
C LEU A 69 -9.13 -2.23 -4.38
N ALA A 70 -8.87 -0.92 -4.23
CA ALA A 70 -7.96 -0.19 -5.09
C ALA A 70 -6.54 -0.74 -5.01
N SER A 71 -6.01 -1.00 -3.82
CA SER A 71 -4.69 -1.63 -3.64
C SER A 71 -4.60 -3.00 -4.31
N TYR A 72 -5.62 -3.85 -4.14
CA TYR A 72 -5.63 -5.17 -4.79
C TYR A 72 -5.74 -5.09 -6.31
N VAL A 73 -6.57 -4.18 -6.84
CA VAL A 73 -6.66 -3.93 -8.28
C VAL A 73 -5.33 -3.42 -8.84
N LEU A 74 -4.64 -2.53 -8.11
CA LEU A 74 -3.36 -1.98 -8.52
C LEU A 74 -2.28 -3.06 -8.60
N ILE A 75 -2.27 -3.98 -7.63
CA ILE A 75 -1.41 -5.18 -7.66
C ILE A 75 -1.79 -6.10 -8.82
N LEU A 76 -3.09 -6.34 -9.07
CA LEU A 76 -3.55 -7.21 -10.15
C LEU A 76 -3.17 -6.66 -11.53
N VAL A 77 -3.35 -5.35 -11.73
CA VAL A 77 -2.95 -4.64 -12.97
C VAL A 77 -1.43 -4.71 -13.16
N ALA A 78 -0.65 -4.57 -12.09
CA ALA A 78 0.80 -4.73 -12.15
C ALA A 78 1.22 -6.13 -12.62
N ILE A 79 0.57 -7.16 -12.08
CA ILE A 79 0.79 -8.55 -12.47
C ILE A 79 0.40 -8.78 -13.93
N ILE A 80 -0.78 -8.34 -14.35
CA ILE A 80 -1.25 -8.50 -15.74
C ILE A 80 -0.32 -7.79 -16.72
N ASN A 81 0.11 -6.56 -16.41
CA ASN A 81 1.02 -5.80 -17.27
C ASN A 81 2.37 -6.50 -17.41
N LYS A 82 2.92 -7.03 -16.31
CA LYS A 82 4.17 -7.79 -16.32
C LYS A 82 4.04 -9.11 -17.09
N ASN A 83 2.92 -9.82 -16.92
CA ASN A 83 2.68 -11.12 -17.55
C ASN A 83 2.37 -11.02 -19.06
N ARG A 84 2.00 -9.82 -19.54
CA ARG A 84 1.76 -9.55 -20.97
C ARG A 84 3.02 -9.13 -21.74
N ALA A 85 4.10 -8.77 -21.06
CA ALA A 85 5.39 -8.53 -21.71
C ALA A 85 6.05 -9.90 -21.98
N PRO A 86 6.21 -10.33 -23.24
CA PRO A 86 6.89 -11.59 -23.52
C PRO A 86 8.32 -11.53 -22.97
N PRO A 87 8.85 -12.63 -22.41
CA PRO A 87 10.25 -12.70 -22.02
C PRO A 87 11.10 -12.40 -23.27
N ARG A 88 11.94 -11.36 -23.19
CA ARG A 88 13.04 -11.16 -24.13
C ARG A 88 14.29 -11.75 -23.53
#